data_AF-A0A2I0ET84-F1
#
_entry.id   AF-A0A2I0ET84-F1
#
_cell.length_a   1.000
_cell.length_b   1.000
_cell.length_c   1.000
_cell.angle_alpha   90.00
_cell.angle_beta   90.00
_cell.angle_gamma   90.00
#
_symmetry.space_group_name_H-M   'P 1'
#
loop_
_entity.id
_entity.type
_entity.pdbx_description
1 polymer ?
#
loop_
_entity_poly.entity_id
_entity_poly.type
_entity_poly.pdbx_seq_one_letter_code
_entity_poly.pdbx_strand_id
1 'polypeptide(L)'
;MSESPKKGPLIKRKTKSMERPSPVVVTSNNDFKFSNPSVPTSPTEEIEVAQKSTDVPIEKTETDIKPVENKPKKKATRRKGVVGKNNNVKSIKLPNDLHTKIGILGKFMDENKTYAIISKLVDYYEENELTDRQKKQIEYMTEFLNEDSTNSNIQK
;
A
#
# COMPACT_ATOMS: atom_id res chain seq x y z
N MET A 1 -59.21 4.31 27.38
CA MET A 1 -58.84 5.24 26.30
C MET A 1 -57.34 5.09 26.06
N SER A 2 -56.91 4.39 25.02
CA SER A 2 -55.50 4.20 24.67
C SER A 2 -55.09 5.17 23.57
N GLU A 3 -54.23 6.13 23.88
CA GLU A 3 -53.64 7.03 22.88
C GLU A 3 -52.45 6.34 22.20
N SER A 4 -52.48 6.29 20.87
CA SER A 4 -51.36 5.81 20.05
C SER A 4 -50.56 7.01 19.52
N PRO A 5 -49.20 6.97 19.53
CA PRO A 5 -48.39 8.10 19.10
C PRO A 5 -48.42 8.23 17.56
N LYS A 6 -49.00 9.32 17.06
CA LYS A 6 -48.96 9.70 15.64
C LYS A 6 -47.53 10.05 15.21
N LYS A 7 -46.86 9.14 14.50
CA LYS A 7 -45.59 9.44 13.82
C LYS A 7 -45.87 10.30 12.58
N GLY A 8 -45.23 11.45 12.49
CA GLY A 8 -45.35 12.37 11.34
C GLY A 8 -44.78 11.80 10.03
N PRO A 9 -45.12 12.40 8.88
CA PRO A 9 -44.72 11.87 7.58
C PRO A 9 -43.22 12.08 7.31
N LEU A 10 -42.59 11.07 6.69
CA LEU A 10 -41.15 11.06 6.37
C LEU A 10 -40.86 11.91 5.12
N ILE A 11 -40.07 12.97 5.27
CA ILE A 11 -39.68 13.86 4.16
C ILE A 11 -38.69 13.14 3.23
N LYS A 12 -39.14 12.76 2.04
CA LYS A 12 -38.29 12.19 0.98
C LYS A 12 -37.58 13.32 0.23
N ARG A 13 -36.27 13.51 0.46
CA ARG A 13 -35.46 14.43 -0.33
C ARG A 13 -35.09 13.79 -1.66
N LYS A 14 -35.38 14.46 -2.79
CA LYS A 14 -34.90 14.03 -4.12
C LYS A 14 -33.40 14.25 -4.20
N THR A 15 -32.64 13.18 -4.40
CA THR A 15 -31.20 13.24 -4.64
C THR A 15 -30.96 13.80 -6.05
N LYS A 16 -30.37 14.99 -6.16
CA LYS A 16 -29.84 15.47 -7.45
C LYS A 16 -28.63 14.59 -7.81
N SER A 17 -28.73 13.88 -8.93
CA SER A 17 -27.62 13.09 -9.47
C SER A 17 -26.54 14.07 -9.97
N MET A 18 -25.37 14.06 -9.34
CA MET A 18 -24.20 14.78 -9.85
C MET A 18 -23.71 14.06 -11.11
N GLU A 19 -23.65 14.75 -12.23
CA GLU A 19 -23.07 14.20 -13.47
C GLU A 19 -21.58 13.94 -13.25
N ARG A 20 -21.12 12.79 -13.74
CA ARG A 20 -19.71 12.41 -13.63
C ARG A 20 -18.91 13.23 -14.65
N PRO A 21 -17.71 13.72 -14.29
CA PRO A 21 -16.87 14.43 -15.24
C PRO A 21 -16.46 13.51 -16.39
N SER A 22 -16.39 14.06 -17.59
CA SER A 22 -15.89 13.35 -18.77
C SER A 22 -14.39 13.07 -18.64
N PRO A 23 -13.92 11.94 -19.22
CA PRO A 23 -12.50 11.60 -19.21
C PRO A 23 -11.69 12.62 -20.01
N VAL A 24 -10.54 13.01 -19.46
CA VAL A 24 -9.58 13.91 -20.12
C VAL A 24 -8.86 13.14 -21.22
N VAL A 25 -9.00 13.62 -22.46
CA VAL A 25 -8.25 13.09 -23.60
C VAL A 25 -6.85 13.73 -23.59
N VAL A 26 -5.83 12.93 -23.29
CA VAL A 26 -4.43 13.35 -23.37
C VAL A 26 -4.00 13.27 -24.84
N THR A 27 -3.83 14.43 -25.49
CA THR A 27 -3.41 14.52 -26.89
C THR A 27 -1.89 14.64 -27.07
N SER A 28 -1.13 14.84 -25.99
CA SER A 28 0.33 15.03 -26.10
C SER A 28 1.09 13.73 -25.82
N ASN A 29 1.45 13.04 -26.89
CA ASN A 29 2.33 11.87 -26.82
C ASN A 29 3.82 12.22 -26.64
N ASN A 30 4.20 13.51 -26.54
CA ASN A 30 5.63 13.91 -26.52
C ASN A 30 5.95 15.24 -25.79
N ASP A 31 5.22 15.64 -24.76
CA ASP A 31 5.55 16.87 -24.00
C ASP A 31 6.77 16.73 -23.05
N PHE A 32 7.37 15.54 -22.97
CA PHE A 32 8.51 15.25 -22.07
C PHE A 32 9.71 14.63 -22.80
N LYS A 33 10.10 15.16 -23.96
CA LYS A 33 11.34 14.78 -24.63
C LYS A 33 12.36 15.91 -24.52
N PHE A 34 13.44 15.66 -23.78
CA PHE A 34 14.65 16.49 -23.82
C PHE A 34 15.36 16.27 -25.17
N SER A 35 15.54 17.34 -25.95
CA SER A 35 16.41 17.33 -27.11
C SER A 35 17.86 17.42 -26.64
N ASN A 36 18.60 16.31 -26.74
CA ASN A 36 20.06 16.35 -26.55
C ASN A 36 20.70 17.01 -27.79
N PRO A 37 21.52 18.06 -27.64
CA PRO A 37 22.26 18.62 -28.76
C PRO A 37 23.42 17.70 -29.18
N SER A 38 23.32 17.23 -30.42
CA SER A 38 24.37 16.84 -31.38
C SER A 38 25.77 16.48 -30.86
N VAL A 39 26.18 15.23 -31.12
CA VAL A 39 27.55 14.89 -31.55
C VAL A 39 27.42 14.08 -32.85
N PRO A 40 28.14 14.44 -33.94
CA PRO A 40 27.93 13.85 -35.26
C PRO A 40 28.80 12.61 -35.55
N THR A 41 28.14 11.65 -36.22
CA THR A 41 28.60 10.86 -37.39
C THR A 41 29.79 9.89 -37.26
N SER A 42 29.53 8.59 -37.46
CA SER A 42 29.83 7.82 -38.70
C SER A 42 29.41 6.32 -38.52
N PRO A 43 29.27 5.49 -39.58
CA PRO A 43 28.00 4.80 -39.88
C PRO A 43 28.09 3.26 -40.06
N THR A 44 26.93 2.65 -40.32
CA THR A 44 26.72 1.32 -40.96
C THR A 44 27.05 0.12 -40.04
N GLU A 45 26.18 -0.85 -39.78
CA GLU A 45 25.51 -1.73 -40.73
C GLU A 45 24.15 -2.24 -40.22
N GLU A 46 23.24 -2.39 -41.18
CA GLU A 46 21.93 -3.02 -41.11
C GLU A 46 22.09 -4.54 -41.10
N ILE A 47 21.50 -5.25 -40.13
CA ILE A 47 21.18 -6.68 -40.30
C ILE A 47 19.79 -6.97 -39.72
N GLU A 48 18.84 -6.90 -40.65
CA GLU A 48 17.73 -7.81 -40.93
C GLU A 48 17.27 -8.82 -39.85
N VAL A 49 15.98 -8.63 -39.55
CA VAL A 49 14.93 -9.58 -39.14
C VAL A 49 15.10 -11.01 -39.69
N ALA A 50 15.01 -12.02 -38.82
CA ALA A 50 14.16 -13.22 -39.00
C ALA A 50 14.35 -14.25 -37.86
N GLN A 51 13.53 -14.19 -36.80
CA GLN A 51 13.34 -15.35 -35.93
C GLN A 51 12.32 -16.29 -36.57
N LYS A 52 12.80 -17.40 -37.14
CA LYS A 52 12.01 -18.57 -37.54
C LYS A 52 11.31 -19.16 -36.31
N SER A 53 10.00 -18.97 -36.19
CA SER A 53 9.15 -19.78 -35.33
C SER A 53 8.84 -21.10 -36.04
N THR A 54 9.41 -22.19 -35.55
CA THR A 54 9.01 -23.55 -35.92
C THR A 54 7.60 -23.84 -35.41
N ASP A 55 6.73 -24.14 -36.36
CA ASP A 55 5.41 -24.74 -36.23
C ASP A 55 5.48 -26.01 -35.36
N VAL A 56 4.69 -26.06 -34.29
CA VAL A 56 4.38 -27.32 -33.59
C VAL A 56 2.86 -27.40 -33.43
N PRO A 57 2.20 -28.49 -33.89
CA PRO A 57 0.75 -28.54 -34.01
C PRO A 57 0.02 -28.65 -32.67
N ILE A 58 -1.19 -28.11 -32.72
CA ILE A 58 -2.26 -28.06 -31.74
C ILE A 58 -2.73 -29.46 -31.32
N GLU A 59 -2.78 -29.74 -30.02
CA GLU A 59 -3.72 -30.72 -29.45
C GLU A 59 -4.67 -30.02 -28.48
N LYS A 60 -5.92 -29.88 -28.91
CA LYS A 60 -7.04 -29.40 -28.10
C LYS A 60 -7.51 -30.55 -27.23
N THR A 61 -7.15 -30.56 -25.96
CA THR A 61 -7.81 -31.43 -24.97
C THR A 61 -8.99 -30.67 -24.37
N GLU A 62 -10.18 -31.07 -24.79
CA GLU A 62 -11.46 -30.67 -24.22
C GLU A 62 -11.54 -31.18 -22.78
N THR A 63 -11.31 -30.30 -21.80
CA THR A 63 -11.64 -30.59 -20.40
C THR A 63 -13.02 -30.03 -20.09
N ASP A 64 -13.95 -30.95 -19.94
CA ASP A 64 -15.33 -30.83 -19.45
C ASP A 64 -15.43 -29.88 -18.23
N ILE A 65 -15.90 -28.65 -18.48
CA ILE A 65 -16.07 -27.61 -17.45
C ILE A 65 -17.39 -27.88 -16.73
N LYS A 66 -17.33 -28.59 -15.59
CA LYS A 66 -18.47 -28.67 -14.68
C LYS A 66 -18.81 -27.26 -14.15
N PRO A 67 -20.08 -26.82 -14.21
CA PRO A 67 -20.46 -25.51 -13.71
C PRO A 67 -20.31 -25.46 -12.19
N VAL A 68 -19.49 -24.52 -11.72
CA VAL A 68 -19.29 -24.25 -10.29
C VAL A 68 -20.60 -23.70 -9.72
N GLU A 69 -21.23 -24.46 -8.81
CA GLU A 69 -22.37 -23.99 -8.03
C GLU A 69 -22.03 -22.68 -7.32
N ASN A 70 -22.76 -21.62 -7.67
CA ASN A 70 -22.71 -20.32 -7.00
C ASN A 70 -23.29 -20.45 -5.59
N LYS A 71 -22.49 -20.91 -4.63
CA LYS A 71 -22.85 -20.80 -3.22
C LYS A 71 -22.92 -19.32 -2.84
N PRO A 72 -24.00 -18.85 -2.19
CA PRO A 72 -24.14 -17.44 -1.85
C PRO A 72 -22.99 -17.01 -0.92
N LYS A 73 -22.27 -15.96 -1.33
CA LYS A 73 -21.19 -15.36 -0.54
C LYS A 73 -21.72 -15.07 0.86
N LYS A 74 -21.19 -15.76 1.88
CA LYS A 74 -21.48 -15.48 3.29
C LYS A 74 -21.23 -14.00 3.52
N LYS A 75 -22.26 -13.26 3.93
CA LYS A 75 -22.15 -11.83 4.27
C LYS A 75 -21.09 -11.70 5.36
N ALA A 76 -20.04 -10.93 5.09
CA ALA A 76 -19.00 -10.67 6.08
C ALA A 76 -19.63 -9.96 7.28
N THR A 77 -19.75 -10.66 8.40
CA THR A 77 -20.17 -10.09 9.67
C THR A 77 -19.12 -9.07 10.08
N ARG A 78 -19.41 -7.77 9.95
CA ARG A 78 -18.54 -6.70 10.44
C ARG A 78 -18.48 -6.81 11.96
N ARG A 79 -17.46 -7.48 12.48
CA ARG A 79 -17.14 -7.44 13.91
C ARG A 79 -16.72 -6.01 14.23
N LYS A 80 -17.52 -5.28 15.00
CA LYS A 80 -17.07 -4.05 15.63
C LYS A 80 -16.12 -4.42 16.77
N GLY A 81 -14.84 -4.57 16.46
CA GLY A 81 -13.79 -4.69 17.45
C GLY A 81 -13.44 -3.30 17.96
N VAL A 82 -13.98 -2.93 19.13
CA VAL A 82 -13.51 -1.77 19.89
C VAL A 82 -12.66 -2.29 21.04
N VAL A 83 -11.39 -2.58 20.75
CA VAL A 83 -10.32 -2.65 21.76
C VAL A 83 -9.02 -2.21 21.06
N GLY A 84 -8.37 -1.15 21.55
CA GLY A 84 -7.05 -0.72 21.05
C GLY A 84 -6.97 0.62 20.27
N LYS A 85 -7.79 1.62 20.59
CA LYS A 85 -7.76 2.94 19.92
C LYS A 85 -6.47 3.76 20.11
N ASN A 86 -5.55 3.32 20.96
CA ASN A 86 -4.39 4.13 21.37
C ASN A 86 -3.04 3.59 20.87
N ASN A 87 -3.01 2.42 20.24
CA ASN A 87 -1.77 1.89 19.65
C ASN A 87 -1.70 2.36 18.19
N ASN A 88 -1.27 3.60 17.98
CA ASN A 88 -1.01 4.13 16.65
C ASN A 88 0.25 3.48 16.07
N VAL A 89 0.07 2.32 15.44
CA VAL A 89 1.16 1.64 14.72
C VAL A 89 1.23 2.23 13.31
N LYS A 90 2.34 2.89 12.99
CA LYS A 90 2.64 3.36 11.63
C LYS A 90 3.22 2.21 10.80
N SER A 91 2.92 2.22 9.50
CA SER A 91 3.47 1.25 8.56
C SER A 91 4.60 1.90 7.74
N ILE A 92 5.67 1.13 7.51
CA ILE A 92 6.82 1.54 6.71
C ILE A 92 6.91 0.57 5.52
N LYS A 93 7.07 1.10 4.30
CA LYS A 93 7.31 0.28 3.12
C LYS A 93 8.79 -0.10 3.06
N LEU A 94 9.07 -1.39 2.90
CA LEU A 94 10.42 -1.93 2.82
C LEU A 94 10.61 -2.69 1.50
N PRO A 95 11.83 -2.69 0.93
CA PRO A 95 12.21 -3.62 -0.13
C PRO A 95 11.98 -5.08 0.28
N ASN A 96 11.67 -5.94 -0.70
CA ASN A 96 11.35 -7.34 -0.44
C ASN A 96 12.47 -8.10 0.29
N ASP A 97 13.74 -7.83 -0.08
CA ASP A 97 14.90 -8.45 0.56
C ASP A 97 14.94 -8.18 2.08
N LEU A 98 14.71 -6.94 2.51
CA LEU A 98 14.65 -6.58 3.93
C LEU A 98 13.45 -7.24 4.62
N HIS A 99 12.29 -7.28 3.96
CA HIS A 99 11.11 -7.93 4.51
C HIS A 99 11.36 -9.44 4.76
N THR A 100 12.03 -10.13 3.83
CA THR A 100 12.41 -11.53 4.01
C THR A 100 13.42 -11.71 5.14
N LYS A 101 14.45 -10.85 5.23
CA LYS A 101 15.45 -10.89 6.31
C LYS A 101 14.82 -10.69 7.68
N ILE A 102 13.91 -9.72 7.83
CA ILE A 102 13.17 -9.49 9.07
C ILE A 102 12.28 -10.69 9.41
N GLY A 103 11.64 -11.30 8.40
CA GLY A 103 10.82 -12.51 8.61
C GLY A 103 11.64 -13.72 9.07
N ILE A 104 12.87 -13.88 8.56
CA ILE A 104 13.81 -14.91 9.02
C ILE A 104 14.26 -14.61 10.46
N LEU A 105 14.63 -13.35 10.75
CA LEU A 105 15.08 -12.92 12.07
C LEU A 105 13.99 -13.15 13.14
N GLY A 106 12.73 -12.89 12.81
CA GLY A 106 11.61 -13.16 13.72
C GLY A 106 11.50 -14.62 14.16
N LYS A 107 11.90 -15.57 13.31
CA LYS A 107 11.94 -17.00 13.67
C LYS A 107 13.09 -17.35 14.62
N PHE A 108 14.18 -16.59 14.59
CA PHE A 108 15.32 -16.80 15.50
C PHE A 108 15.12 -16.13 16.86
N MET A 109 14.40 -15.01 16.90
CA MET A 109 14.12 -14.26 18.12
C MET A 109 12.83 -14.71 18.82
N ASP A 110 12.12 -15.71 18.29
CA ASP A 110 10.79 -16.15 18.71
C ASP A 110 9.74 -15.01 18.75
N GLU A 111 9.92 -13.98 17.93
CA GLU A 111 9.05 -12.81 17.86
C GLU A 111 8.26 -12.75 16.56
N ASN A 112 6.94 -12.82 16.69
CA ASN A 112 6.03 -12.73 15.54
C ASN A 112 5.69 -11.29 15.14
N LYS A 113 6.05 -10.30 15.97
CA LYS A 113 5.67 -8.89 15.80
C LYS A 113 6.83 -8.12 15.19
N THR A 114 6.71 -7.74 13.93
CA THR A 114 7.73 -6.98 13.20
C THR A 114 8.20 -5.72 13.93
N TYR A 115 7.28 -4.99 14.58
CA TYR A 115 7.64 -3.78 15.31
C TYR A 115 8.50 -4.06 16.55
N ALA A 116 8.37 -5.23 17.18
CA ALA A 116 9.18 -5.61 18.34
C ALA A 116 10.61 -5.96 17.90
N ILE A 117 10.73 -6.70 16.78
CA ILE A 117 12.02 -7.01 16.16
C ILE A 117 12.75 -5.70 15.81
N ILE A 118 12.06 -4.77 15.15
CA ILE A 118 12.64 -3.48 14.76
C ILE A 118 13.04 -2.68 16.01
N SER A 119 12.21 -2.64 17.06
CA SER A 119 12.56 -1.97 18.32
C SER A 119 13.87 -2.51 18.89
N LYS A 120 14.00 -3.84 19.02
CA LYS A 120 15.22 -4.46 19.54
C LYS A 120 16.45 -4.18 18.68
N LEU A 121 16.29 -4.13 17.36
CA LEU A 121 17.39 -3.77 16.46
C LEU A 121 17.84 -2.33 16.65
N VAL A 122 16.89 -1.41 16.83
CA VAL A 122 17.19 0.00 17.12
C VAL A 122 17.88 0.12 18.47
N ASP A 123 17.31 -0.48 19.53
CA ASP A 123 17.88 -0.45 20.89
C ASP A 123 19.32 -1.01 20.90
N TYR A 124 19.54 -2.15 20.23
CA TYR A 124 20.87 -2.75 20.10
C TYR A 124 21.86 -1.83 19.38
N TYR A 125 21.45 -1.21 18.27
CA TYR A 125 22.31 -0.31 17.49
C TYR A 125 22.64 0.96 18.28
N GLU A 126 21.65 1.51 18.99
CA GLU A 126 21.85 2.67 19.84
C GLU A 126 22.85 2.37 20.96
N GLU A 127 22.70 1.25 21.68
CA GLU A 127 23.59 0.93 22.79
C GLU A 127 25.03 0.64 22.36
N ASN A 128 25.21 -0.11 21.27
CA ASN A 128 26.50 -0.72 20.93
C ASN A 128 27.28 0.02 19.83
N GLU A 129 26.61 0.65 18.86
CA GLU A 129 27.28 1.22 17.68
C GLU A 129 27.36 2.74 17.69
N LEU A 130 26.50 3.42 18.45
CA LEU A 130 26.48 4.89 18.48
C LEU A 130 27.47 5.48 19.48
N THR A 131 28.15 6.54 19.03
CA THR A 131 28.93 7.42 19.91
C THR A 131 28.03 8.23 20.84
N ASP A 132 28.55 8.66 21.99
CA ASP A 132 27.80 9.48 22.96
C ASP A 132 27.20 10.75 22.34
N ARG A 133 27.91 11.34 21.37
CA ARG A 133 27.41 12.50 20.62
C ARG A 133 26.19 12.14 19.77
N GLN A 134 26.22 11.01 19.06
CA GLN A 134 25.11 10.57 18.22
C GLN A 134 23.91 10.14 19.06
N LYS A 135 24.13 9.47 20.20
CA LYS A 135 23.09 9.12 21.17
C LYS A 135 22.30 10.35 21.61
N LYS A 136 23.01 11.41 22.04
CA LYS A 136 22.37 12.70 22.39
C LYS A 136 21.60 13.33 21.24
N GLN A 137 22.09 13.23 20.01
CA GLN A 137 21.38 13.75 18.85
C GLN A 137 20.06 13.01 18.60
N ILE A 138 20.05 11.69 18.73
CA ILE A 138 18.82 10.89 18.61
C ILE A 138 17.85 11.24 19.72
N GLU A 139 18.30 11.36 20.96
CA GLU A 139 17.50 11.81 22.10
C GLU A 139 16.79 13.13 21.80
N TYR A 140 17.53 14.17 21.39
CA TYR A 140 16.92 15.47 21.03
C TYR A 140 15.94 15.39 19.86
N MET A 141 16.22 14.59 18.83
CA MET A 141 15.31 14.43 17.68
C MET A 141 14.03 13.67 18.05
N THR A 142 14.14 12.66 18.92
CA THR A 142 12.99 11.87 19.36
C THR A 142 12.10 12.66 20.31
N GLU A 143 12.66 13.43 21.24
CA GLU A 143 11.91 14.34 22.11
C GLU A 143 11.07 15.32 21.29
N PHE A 144 11.70 15.99 20.31
CA PHE A 144 11.02 16.94 19.43
C PHE A 144 9.82 16.34 18.70
N LEU A 145 9.97 15.13 18.13
CA LEU A 145 8.89 14.44 17.42
C LEU A 145 7.75 13.99 18.33
N ASN A 146 8.04 13.72 19.60
CA ASN A 146 7.05 13.28 20.59
C ASN A 146 6.22 14.46 21.12
N GLU A 147 6.81 15.63 21.32
CA GLU A 147 6.12 16.85 21.78
C GLU A 147 4.98 17.29 20.83
N ASP A 148 5.21 17.21 19.51
CA ASP A 148 4.19 17.52 18.50
C ASP A 148 2.95 16.61 18.62
N SER A 149 3.17 15.35 18.99
CA SER A 149 2.09 14.37 19.14
C SER A 149 1.21 14.67 20.36
N THR A 150 1.77 15.17 21.45
CA THR A 150 1.04 15.51 22.68
C THR A 150 0.31 16.85 22.58
N ASN A 151 0.89 17.84 21.90
CA ASN A 151 0.30 19.17 21.77
C ASN A 151 -0.91 19.20 20.81
N SER A 152 -0.95 18.31 19.81
CA SER A 152 -2.09 18.19 18.89
C SER A 152 -3.38 17.67 19.54
N ASN A 153 -3.30 17.09 20.74
CA ASN A 153 -4.44 16.50 21.44
C ASN A 153 -5.15 17.47 22.42
N ILE A 154 -4.64 18.70 22.57
CA ILE A 154 -5.17 19.71 23.50
C ILE A 154 -6.09 20.73 22.80
N GLN A 155 -6.19 20.72 21.46
CA GLN A 155 -6.99 21.70 20.69
C GLN A 155 -8.33 21.16 20.14
N LYS A 156 -9.01 20.22 20.80
CA LYS A 156 -10.35 19.77 20.39
C LYS A 156 -11.35 19.72 21.54
#